data_AF-A0A9W8HT50-F1
#
_entry.id   AF-A0A9W8HT50-F1
#
_cell.length_a   1.000
_cell.length_b   1.000
_cell.length_c   1.000
_cell.angle_alpha   90.00
_cell.angle_beta   90.00
_cell.angle_gamma   90.00
#
_symmetry.space_group_name_H-M   'P 1'
#
loop_
_entity.id
_entity.type
_entity.pdbx_description
1 polymer ?
#
loop_
_entity_poly.entity_id
_entity_poly.type
_entity_poly.pdbx_seq_one_letter_code
_entity_poly.pdbx_strand_id
1 'polypeptide(L)'
;MVYPMRMVGWDDRSVKYLEIGNPLLWWASATVCLVFPLQLFYWLVRWQRRSFNWSQGQFREYVEGALILWGGWALHYLPFFLMGRVTYLHHYLPALYFSILFLAYQIYHTCSWYMGRHGLIRVLYVCISVVAFTFWWFSPLTYGWDKPIKDLRGMQWVSSWPVYTDKFAL
;
A
#
# COMPACT_ATOMS: atom_id res chain seq x y z
N MET A 1 -3.56 -5.19 -4.31
CA MET A 1 -4.00 -6.37 -3.55
C MET A 1 -5.34 -6.89 -4.08
N VAL A 2 -5.34 -7.43 -5.30
CA VAL A 2 -6.56 -7.98 -5.94
C VAL A 2 -6.51 -9.50 -5.96
N TYR A 3 -5.33 -10.08 -6.18
CA TYR A 3 -5.13 -11.53 -6.22
C TYR A 3 -4.04 -11.94 -5.23
N PRO A 4 -4.39 -12.25 -3.97
CA PRO A 4 -3.43 -12.82 -3.02
C PRO A 4 -3.18 -14.30 -3.34
N MET A 5 -2.07 -14.84 -2.83
CA MET A 5 -1.62 -16.20 -3.13
C MET A 5 -1.77 -17.12 -1.93
N ARG A 6 -2.28 -18.33 -2.16
CA ARG A 6 -2.27 -19.41 -1.15
C ARG A 6 -0.89 -20.03 -1.11
N MET A 7 -0.27 -20.09 0.06
CA MET A 7 1.07 -20.67 0.22
C MET A 7 1.03 -22.20 0.43
N VAL A 8 -0.13 -22.73 0.79
CA VAL A 8 -0.33 -24.11 1.27
C VAL A 8 -1.67 -24.66 0.77
N GLY A 9 -1.88 -25.97 0.98
CA GLY A 9 -3.16 -26.62 0.76
C GLY A 9 -4.29 -25.90 1.50
N TRP A 10 -5.46 -25.84 0.87
CA TRP A 10 -6.59 -25.04 1.35
C TRP A 10 -7.79 -25.92 1.65
N ASP A 11 -7.59 -26.86 2.58
CA ASP A 11 -8.57 -27.81 3.09
C ASP A 11 -8.74 -27.64 4.60
N ASP A 12 -9.82 -28.17 5.18
CA ASP A 12 -10.10 -27.98 6.61
C ASP A 12 -9.05 -28.64 7.54
N ARG A 13 -8.21 -29.55 7.05
CA ARG A 13 -7.22 -30.31 7.83
C ARG A 13 -5.82 -29.68 7.83
N SER A 14 -5.54 -28.75 6.92
CA SER A 14 -4.26 -28.04 6.86
C SER A 14 -4.27 -26.76 7.69
N VAL A 15 -3.09 -26.25 8.06
CA VAL A 15 -2.94 -24.87 8.55
C VAL A 15 -2.86 -23.94 7.35
N LYS A 16 -3.63 -22.86 7.33
CA LYS A 16 -3.79 -21.97 6.17
C LYS A 16 -2.93 -20.73 6.32
N TYR A 17 -2.12 -20.46 5.30
CA TYR A 17 -1.30 -19.25 5.18
C TYR A 17 -1.60 -18.55 3.85
N LEU A 18 -2.07 -17.30 3.92
CA LEU A 18 -2.33 -16.47 2.74
C LEU A 18 -1.25 -15.40 2.60
N GLU A 19 -0.60 -15.33 1.44
CA GLU A 19 0.27 -14.22 1.08
C GLU A 19 -0.60 -12.98 0.78
N ILE A 20 -0.93 -12.26 1.84
CA ILE A 20 -1.69 -11.03 1.81
C ILE A 20 -1.07 -10.05 2.83
N GLY A 21 -0.65 -8.88 2.36
CA GLY A 21 -0.32 -7.74 3.22
C GLY A 21 -1.55 -7.00 3.75
N ASN A 22 -1.33 -5.86 4.42
CA ASN A 22 -2.41 -5.01 4.90
C ASN A 22 -3.13 -4.32 3.71
N PRO A 23 -4.43 -4.60 3.46
CA PRO A 23 -5.12 -4.10 2.27
C PRO A 23 -5.22 -2.58 2.21
N LEU A 24 -5.46 -1.93 3.36
CA LEU A 24 -5.58 -0.49 3.42
C LEU A 24 -4.26 0.20 3.14
N LEU A 25 -3.15 -0.27 3.73
CA LEU A 25 -1.82 0.23 3.40
C LEU A 25 -1.48 0.03 1.93
N TRP A 26 -1.78 -1.16 1.40
CA TRP A 26 -1.51 -1.47 0.00
C TRP A 26 -2.25 -0.54 -0.95
N TRP A 27 -3.55 -0.32 -0.74
CA TRP A 27 -4.34 0.54 -1.61
C TRP A 27 -3.99 2.01 -1.44
N ALA A 28 -3.76 2.47 -0.21
CA ALA A 28 -3.36 3.85 0.06
C ALA A 28 -2.01 4.18 -0.59
N SER A 29 -1.00 3.31 -0.41
CA SER A 29 0.33 3.54 -0.98
C SER A 29 0.33 3.47 -2.51
N ALA A 30 -0.39 2.51 -3.09
CA ALA A 30 -0.56 2.41 -4.53
C ALA A 30 -1.26 3.64 -5.11
N THR A 31 -2.34 4.11 -4.47
CA THR A 31 -3.09 5.29 -4.91
C THR A 31 -2.20 6.53 -4.94
N VAL A 32 -1.42 6.74 -3.87
CA VAL A 32 -0.49 7.88 -3.80
C VAL A 32 0.59 7.80 -4.88
N CYS A 33 1.16 6.61 -5.15
CA CYS A 33 2.11 6.43 -6.25
C CYS A 33 1.51 6.74 -7.63
N LEU A 34 0.25 6.35 -7.88
CA LEU A 34 -0.45 6.56 -9.15
C LEU A 34 -0.87 8.02 -9.36
N VAL A 35 -1.29 8.71 -8.29
CA VAL A 35 -1.74 10.11 -8.36
C VAL A 35 -0.55 11.09 -8.43
N PHE A 36 0.62 10.72 -7.90
CA PHE A 36 1.76 11.61 -7.79
C PHE A 36 2.22 12.27 -9.11
N PRO A 37 2.31 11.58 -10.26
CA PRO A 37 2.67 12.24 -11.52
C PRO A 37 1.75 13.42 -11.88
N LEU A 38 0.45 13.28 -11.61
CA LEU A 38 -0.53 14.35 -11.82
C LEU A 38 -0.34 15.49 -10.79
N GLN A 39 -0.07 15.15 -9.54
CA GLN A 39 0.24 16.12 -8.48
C GLN A 39 1.51 16.91 -8.82
N LEU A 40 2.58 16.24 -9.27
CA LEU A 40 3.84 16.85 -9.69
C LEU A 40 3.61 17.77 -10.89
N PHE A 41 2.86 17.30 -11.90
CA PHE A 41 2.51 18.13 -13.06
C PHE A 41 1.74 19.39 -12.65
N TYR A 42 0.75 19.28 -11.76
CA TYR A 42 0.02 20.42 -11.22
C TYR A 42 0.95 21.44 -10.55
N TRP A 43 1.92 20.98 -9.73
CA TRP A 43 2.88 21.87 -9.10
C TRP A 43 3.83 22.55 -10.09
N LEU A 44 4.31 21.82 -11.11
CA LEU A 44 5.15 22.39 -12.16
C LEU A 44 4.42 23.47 -12.97
N VAL A 45 3.14 23.27 -13.29
CA VAL A 45 2.31 24.30 -13.95
C VAL A 45 2.16 25.54 -13.07
N ARG A 46 1.94 25.36 -11.76
CA ARG A 46 1.85 26.49 -10.82
C ARG A 46 3.16 27.25 -10.67
N TRP A 47 4.29 26.55 -10.66
CA TRP A 47 5.61 27.16 -10.72
C TRP A 47 5.72 28.02 -11.97
N GLN A 48 5.48 27.45 -13.16
CA GLN A 48 5.61 28.16 -14.43
C GLN A 48 4.74 29.43 -14.49
N ARG A 49 3.54 29.39 -13.90
CA ARG A 49 2.61 30.54 -13.82
C ARG A 49 2.93 31.56 -12.73
N ARG A 50 4.05 31.40 -12.00
CA ARG A 50 4.44 32.23 -10.84
C ARG A 50 3.33 32.35 -9.78
N SER A 51 2.40 31.41 -9.75
CA SER A 51 1.27 31.37 -8.82
C SER A 51 1.59 30.46 -7.64
N PHE A 52 2.84 30.53 -7.17
CA PHE A 52 3.45 29.55 -6.29
C PHE A 52 3.74 30.17 -4.93
N ASN A 53 3.07 29.67 -3.89
CA ASN A 53 3.08 30.28 -2.55
C ASN A 53 4.13 29.66 -1.60
N TRP A 54 4.95 28.72 -2.05
CA TRP A 54 6.00 28.17 -1.18
C TRP A 54 7.32 28.89 -1.41
N SER A 55 8.19 28.86 -0.40
CA SER A 55 9.57 29.27 -0.62
C SER A 55 10.25 28.30 -1.60
N GLN A 56 11.17 28.82 -2.41
CA GLN A 56 11.90 28.01 -3.40
C GLN A 56 12.64 26.82 -2.74
N GLY A 57 13.17 27.01 -1.52
CA GLY A 57 13.83 25.94 -0.76
C GLY A 57 12.87 24.82 -0.35
N GLN A 58 11.69 25.15 0.19
CA GLN A 58 10.70 24.17 0.63
C GLN A 58 10.17 23.31 -0.53
N PHE A 59 9.94 23.92 -1.69
CA PHE A 59 9.46 23.17 -2.85
C PHE A 59 10.49 22.20 -3.38
N ARG A 60 11.74 22.66 -3.50
CA ARG A 60 12.84 21.84 -3.97
C ARG A 60 13.06 20.65 -3.04
N GLU A 61 13.10 20.87 -1.73
CA GLU A 61 13.25 19.82 -0.72
C GLU A 61 12.12 18.77 -0.83
N TYR A 62 10.87 19.22 -0.99
CA TYR A 62 9.73 18.33 -1.18
C TYR A 62 9.86 17.48 -2.46
N VAL A 63 10.17 18.12 -3.59
CA VAL A 63 10.25 17.43 -4.88
C VAL A 63 11.41 16.44 -4.91
N GLU A 64 12.58 16.81 -4.38
CA GLU A 64 13.74 15.91 -4.32
C GLU A 64 13.42 14.64 -3.50
N GLY A 65 12.86 14.80 -2.29
CA GLY A 65 12.45 13.66 -1.47
C GLY A 65 11.35 12.82 -2.11
N ALA A 66 10.34 13.47 -2.71
CA ALA A 66 9.26 12.77 -3.40
C ALA A 66 9.76 11.97 -4.61
N LEU A 67 10.66 12.54 -5.42
CA LEU A 67 11.24 11.87 -6.59
C LEU A 67 12.13 10.70 -6.21
N ILE A 68 12.89 10.78 -5.12
CA ILE A 68 13.70 9.66 -4.63
C ILE A 68 12.80 8.47 -4.25
N LEU A 69 11.75 8.73 -3.46
CA LEU A 69 10.86 7.67 -2.97
C LEU A 69 9.98 7.10 -4.09
N TRP A 70 9.36 7.98 -4.89
CA TRP A 70 8.55 7.56 -6.03
C TRP A 70 9.41 6.89 -7.12
N GLY A 71 10.59 7.42 -7.39
CA GLY A 71 11.56 6.82 -8.32
C GLY A 71 12.02 5.44 -7.84
N GLY A 72 12.26 5.28 -6.53
CA GLY A 72 12.53 3.97 -5.93
C GLY A 72 11.40 2.97 -6.17
N TRP A 73 10.14 3.39 -5.98
CA TRP A 73 8.97 2.56 -6.32
C TRP A 73 8.92 2.22 -7.81
N ALA A 74 9.06 3.22 -8.69
CA ALA A 74 8.98 3.05 -10.13
C ALA A 74 10.08 2.12 -10.66
N LEU A 75 11.33 2.29 -10.21
CA LEU A 75 12.46 1.46 -10.60
C LEU A 75 12.33 0.02 -10.11
N HIS A 76 11.69 -0.21 -8.95
CA HIS A 76 11.43 -1.56 -8.47
C HIS A 76 10.15 -2.17 -9.04
N TYR A 77 9.26 -1.40 -9.67
CA TYR A 77 7.99 -1.93 -10.18
C TYR A 77 7.93 -2.03 -11.70
N LEU A 78 8.33 -0.97 -12.41
CA LEU A 78 8.24 -0.88 -13.87
C LEU A 78 8.99 -1.99 -14.62
N PRO A 79 10.20 -2.44 -14.19
CA PRO A 79 10.89 -3.51 -14.90
C PRO A 79 10.09 -4.82 -14.97
N PHE A 80 9.24 -5.11 -13.98
CA PHE A 80 8.43 -6.32 -13.96
C PHE A 80 7.38 -6.36 -15.09
N PHE A 81 7.00 -5.22 -15.67
CA PHE A 81 6.11 -5.18 -16.84
C PHE A 81 6.84 -5.53 -18.14
N LEU A 82 8.17 -5.45 -18.16
CA LEU A 82 9.00 -5.82 -19.31
C LEU A 82 9.49 -7.27 -19.22
N MET A 83 9.32 -7.92 -18.08
CA MET A 83 9.76 -9.30 -17.88
C MET A 83 8.79 -10.29 -18.56
N GLY A 84 9.31 -11.12 -19.45
CA GLY A 84 8.56 -12.19 -20.13
C GLY A 84 8.37 -13.47 -19.31
N ARG A 85 8.41 -13.39 -17.97
CA ARG A 85 8.26 -14.55 -17.07
C ARG A 85 7.15 -14.32 -16.06
N VAL A 86 6.68 -15.41 -15.46
CA VAL A 86 5.68 -15.36 -14.39
C VAL A 86 6.23 -14.57 -13.20
N THR A 87 5.43 -13.61 -12.71
CA THR A 87 5.73 -12.83 -11.52
C THR A 87 4.69 -13.11 -10.44
N TYR A 88 5.15 -13.08 -9.20
CA TYR A 88 4.36 -13.38 -8.01
C TYR A 88 4.30 -12.17 -7.08
N LEU A 89 3.39 -12.18 -6.11
CA LEU A 89 3.15 -11.04 -5.22
C LEU A 89 4.42 -10.58 -4.48
N HIS A 90 5.25 -11.50 -4.02
CA HIS A 90 6.51 -11.19 -3.34
C HIS A 90 7.49 -10.34 -4.17
N HIS A 91 7.43 -10.41 -5.51
CA HIS A 91 8.25 -9.56 -6.38
C HIS A 91 7.92 -8.07 -6.23
N TYR A 92 6.69 -7.75 -5.79
CA TYR A 92 6.27 -6.38 -5.53
C TYR A 92 6.74 -5.85 -4.16
N LEU A 93 7.20 -6.69 -3.23
CA LEU A 93 7.54 -6.26 -1.86
C LEU A 93 8.61 -5.15 -1.81
N PRO A 94 9.69 -5.18 -2.63
CA PRO A 94 10.64 -4.06 -2.68
C PRO A 94 9.98 -2.75 -3.12
N ALA A 95 9.12 -2.78 -4.15
CA ALA A 95 8.37 -1.61 -4.58
C ALA A 95 7.37 -1.15 -3.51
N LEU A 96 6.71 -2.08 -2.83
CA LEU A 96 5.79 -1.79 -1.74
C LEU A 96 6.48 -1.00 -0.62
N TYR A 97 7.71 -1.36 -0.25
CA TYR A 97 8.49 -0.66 0.76
C TYR A 97 8.66 0.83 0.41
N PHE A 98 9.11 1.13 -0.81
CA PHE A 98 9.20 2.52 -1.29
C PHE A 98 7.84 3.22 -1.33
N SER A 99 6.77 2.52 -1.73
CA SER A 99 5.42 3.10 -1.76
C SER A 99 4.91 3.49 -0.37
N ILE A 100 5.23 2.71 0.68
CA ILE A 100 4.81 2.99 2.06
C ILE A 100 5.59 4.18 2.63
N LEU A 101 6.91 4.23 2.38
CA LEU A 101 7.72 5.40 2.74
C LEU A 101 7.21 6.66 2.02
N PHE A 102 6.85 6.52 0.75
CA PHE A 102 6.28 7.60 -0.05
C PHE A 102 4.91 8.06 0.48
N LEU A 103 4.04 7.13 0.88
CA LEU A 103 2.77 7.43 1.54
C LEU A 103 3.00 8.24 2.83
N ALA A 104 3.92 7.81 3.69
CA ALA A 104 4.26 8.52 4.92
C ALA A 104 4.79 9.94 4.63
N TYR A 105 5.65 10.07 3.62
CA TYR A 105 6.18 11.35 3.16
C TYR A 105 5.07 12.30 2.69
N GLN A 106 4.11 11.80 1.90
CA GLN A 106 2.98 12.60 1.42
C GLN A 106 2.03 13.00 2.55
N ILE A 107 1.77 12.10 3.51
CA ILE A 107 0.97 12.43 4.71
C ILE A 107 1.66 13.54 5.51
N TYR A 108 2.96 13.41 5.77
CA TYR A 108 3.72 14.42 6.52
C TYR A 108 3.66 15.80 5.87
N HIS A 109 3.95 15.87 4.58
CA HIS A 109 3.96 17.13 3.84
C HIS A 109 2.55 17.73 3.71
N THR A 110 1.54 16.92 3.39
CA THR A 110 0.15 17.40 3.32
C THR A 110 -0.32 17.94 4.68
N CYS A 111 -0.07 17.21 5.78
CA CYS A 111 -0.47 17.66 7.11
C CYS A 111 0.28 18.92 7.55
N SER A 112 1.58 19.02 7.25
CA SER A 112 2.37 20.20 7.62
C SER A 112 1.93 21.45 6.87
N TRP A 113 1.47 21.33 5.62
CA TRP A 113 0.94 22.47 4.86
C TRP A 113 -0.46 22.91 5.28
N TYR A 114 -1.34 21.97 5.65
CA TYR A 114 -2.77 22.28 5.83
C TYR A 114 -3.27 22.24 7.27
N MET A 115 -2.62 21.49 8.17
CA MET A 115 -3.19 21.14 9.49
C MET A 115 -2.28 21.47 10.68
N GLY A 116 -1.02 21.81 10.43
CA GLY A 116 -0.02 22.08 11.47
C GLY A 116 0.33 20.86 12.33
N ARG A 117 1.12 21.07 13.39
CA ARG A 117 1.69 19.98 14.21
C ARG A 117 0.65 19.10 14.91
N HIS A 118 -0.37 19.71 15.52
CA HIS A 118 -1.42 18.94 16.21
C HIS A 118 -2.29 18.15 15.22
N GLY A 119 -2.54 18.70 14.04
CA GLY A 119 -3.23 17.98 12.95
C GLY A 119 -2.44 16.76 12.48
N LEU A 120 -1.13 16.92 12.25
CA LEU A 120 -0.23 15.82 11.91
C LEU A 120 -0.27 14.70 12.96
N ILE A 121 -0.14 15.04 14.25
CA ILE A 121 -0.17 14.06 15.34
C ILE A 121 -1.49 13.28 15.35
N ARG A 122 -2.64 13.97 15.18
CA ARG A 122 -3.96 13.31 15.10
C ARG A 122 -4.04 12.36 13.93
N VAL A 123 -3.59 12.78 12.74
CA VAL A 123 -3.58 11.93 11.54
C VAL A 123 -2.69 10.69 11.77
N LEU A 124 -1.52 10.86 12.38
CA LEU A 124 -0.62 9.74 12.70
C LEU A 124 -1.27 8.74 13.65
N TYR A 125 -1.94 9.19 14.72
CA TYR A 125 -2.68 8.29 15.62
C TYR A 125 -3.77 7.52 14.87
N VAL A 126 -4.55 8.20 14.02
CA VAL A 126 -5.59 7.54 13.20
C VAL A 126 -4.96 6.50 12.27
N CYS A 127 -3.89 6.85 11.56
CA CYS A 127 -3.20 5.92 10.66
C CYS A 127 -2.68 4.69 11.43
N ILE A 128 -2.03 4.87 12.58
CA ILE A 128 -1.51 3.77 13.39
C ILE A 128 -2.66 2.87 13.87
N SER A 129 -3.75 3.45 14.38
CA SER A 129 -4.90 2.68 14.84
C SER A 129 -5.56 1.88 13.71
N VAL A 130 -5.73 2.48 12.53
CA VAL A 130 -6.30 1.80 11.35
C VAL A 130 -5.39 0.66 10.88
N VAL A 131 -4.08 0.89 10.82
CA VAL A 131 -3.10 -0.14 10.43
C VAL A 131 -3.08 -1.29 11.42
N ALA A 132 -3.03 -0.98 12.73
CA ALA A 132 -3.03 -1.98 13.80
C ALA A 132 -4.31 -2.81 13.81
N PHE A 133 -5.47 -2.16 13.69
CA PHE A 133 -6.76 -2.84 13.61
C PHE A 133 -6.86 -3.76 12.39
N THR A 134 -6.45 -3.26 11.23
CA THR A 134 -6.47 -4.04 9.98
C THR A 134 -5.53 -5.23 10.08
N PHE A 135 -4.32 -5.05 10.62
CA PHE A 135 -3.41 -6.17 10.86
C PHE A 135 -4.02 -7.19 11.83
N TRP A 136 -4.59 -6.74 12.95
CA TRP A 136 -5.25 -7.64 13.90
C TRP A 136 -6.36 -8.47 13.24
N TRP A 137 -7.21 -7.84 12.41
CA TRP A 137 -8.27 -8.53 11.67
C TRP A 137 -7.76 -9.60 10.70
N PHE A 138 -6.65 -9.32 9.99
CA PHE A 138 -6.06 -10.26 9.01
C PHE A 138 -4.98 -11.18 9.60
N SER A 139 -4.61 -11.00 10.87
CA SER A 139 -3.53 -11.75 11.54
C SER A 139 -3.67 -13.28 11.46
N PRO A 140 -4.88 -13.89 11.45
CA PRO A 140 -5.01 -15.33 11.27
C PRO A 140 -4.43 -15.85 9.95
N LEU A 141 -4.47 -15.04 8.89
CA LEU A 141 -3.93 -15.42 7.57
C LEU A 141 -2.39 -15.39 7.54
N THR A 142 -1.77 -14.62 8.44
CA THR A 142 -0.31 -14.49 8.57
C THR A 142 0.27 -15.48 9.56
N TYR A 143 -0.35 -15.62 10.75
CA TYR A 143 0.15 -16.53 11.80
C TYR A 143 -0.24 -17.99 11.57
N GLY A 144 -1.23 -18.23 10.71
CA GLY A 144 -1.75 -19.55 10.42
C GLY A 144 -3.12 -19.75 11.04
N TRP A 145 -4.04 -20.30 10.26
CA TRP A 145 -5.37 -20.68 10.72
C TRP A 145 -5.52 -22.19 10.66
N ASP A 146 -5.78 -22.83 11.78
CA ASP A 146 -5.93 -24.28 11.92
C ASP A 146 -7.40 -24.75 11.99
N LYS A 147 -8.34 -23.80 12.04
CA LYS A 147 -9.80 -24.05 12.12
C LYS A 147 -10.45 -24.15 10.73
N PRO A 148 -11.77 -24.44 10.64
CA PRO A 148 -12.47 -24.53 9.37
C PRO A 148 -12.34 -23.26 8.52
N ILE A 149 -12.26 -23.46 7.20
CA ILE A 149 -12.05 -22.40 6.21
C ILE A 149 -13.22 -21.40 6.19
N LYS A 150 -14.43 -21.88 6.50
CA LYS A 150 -15.67 -21.07 6.51
C LYS A 150 -15.63 -19.91 7.51
N ASP A 151 -14.87 -20.06 8.60
CA ASP A 151 -14.72 -19.02 9.63
C ASP A 151 -14.00 -17.78 9.07
N LEU A 152 -13.17 -17.95 8.04
CA LEU A 152 -12.44 -16.87 7.39
C LEU A 152 -13.32 -16.04 6.42
N ARG A 153 -14.62 -16.34 6.30
CA ARG A 153 -15.53 -15.65 5.37
C ARG A 153 -15.51 -14.13 5.51
N GLY A 154 -15.44 -13.62 6.74
CA GLY A 154 -15.40 -12.18 7.03
C GLY A 154 -14.14 -11.46 6.54
N MET A 155 -13.08 -12.19 6.17
CA MET A 155 -11.84 -11.62 5.64
C MET A 155 -11.85 -11.49 4.11
N GLN A 156 -12.89 -11.96 3.41
CA GLN A 156 -13.04 -11.75 1.97
C GLN A 156 -13.61 -10.35 1.68
N TRP A 157 -12.75 -9.32 1.69
CA TRP A 157 -13.18 -7.96 1.34
C TRP A 157 -13.32 -7.74 -0.16
N VAL A 158 -12.54 -8.48 -0.96
CA VAL A 158 -12.62 -8.47 -2.42
C VAL A 158 -13.02 -9.86 -2.89
N SER A 159 -13.97 -9.94 -3.82
CA SER A 159 -14.51 -11.19 -4.34
C SER A 159 -13.46 -12.13 -4.94
N SER A 160 -12.37 -11.57 -5.50
CA SER A 160 -11.26 -12.34 -6.04
C SER A 160 -10.36 -12.99 -4.99
N TRP A 161 -10.49 -12.63 -3.71
CA TRP A 161 -9.66 -13.21 -2.67
C TRP A 161 -10.12 -14.64 -2.35
N PRO A 162 -9.25 -15.66 -2.52
CA PRO A 162 -9.60 -17.05 -2.31
C PRO A 162 -9.47 -17.40 -0.81
N VAL A 163 -10.26 -16.73 0.03
CA VAL A 163 -10.14 -16.82 1.50
C VAL A 163 -10.84 -18.05 2.05
N TYR A 164 -12.13 -18.22 1.73
CA TYR A 164 -12.94 -19.29 2.32
C TYR A 164 -13.46 -20.33 1.31
N THR A 165 -13.08 -20.21 0.04
CA THR A 165 -13.55 -21.10 -1.02
C THR A 165 -12.69 -22.36 -1.10
N ASP A 166 -13.25 -23.51 -0.79
CA ASP A 166 -12.60 -24.78 -1.12
C ASP A 166 -12.91 -25.12 -2.59
N LYS A 167 -11.86 -25.27 -3.41
CA LYS A 167 -12.01 -25.63 -4.83
C LYS A 167 -12.16 -27.14 -5.04
N PHE A 168 -11.93 -27.93 -4.00
CA PHE A 168 -11.93 -29.39 -4.02
C PHE A 168 -13.00 -30.00 -3.13
N ALA A 169 -13.83 -29.17 -2.47
CA ALA A 169 -15.04 -29.62 -1.81
C ALA A 169 -16.04 -30.06 -2.89
N LEU A 170 -16.20 -31.39 -3.03
CA LEU A 170 -17.27 -32.04 -3.78
C LEU A 170 -18.62 -31.85 -3.08
#